data_AF-A0A940FDR5-F1
#
_entry.id   AF-A0A940FDR5-F1
#
_cell.length_a   1.000
_cell.length_b   1.000
_cell.length_c   1.000
_cell.angle_alpha   90.00
_cell.angle_beta   90.00
_cell.angle_gamma   90.00
#
_symmetry.space_group_name_H-M   'P 1'
#
loop_
_entity.id
_entity.type
_entity.pdbx_description
1 polymer ?
#
loop_
_entity_poly.entity_id
_entity_poly.type
_entity_poly.pdbx_seq_one_letter_code
_entity_poly.pdbx_strand_id
1 'polypeptide(L)'
;MQGKKNYQEKLFTSFQLSERVPENNFYRRLKETLDLSFLREQTAGYYGAEGQSSIDPEVFFKLMLIGYIENLCSDRKIIEHASMRMDMLYFLNYDVDESLPWHSTLSRTRKLYGEKLFLDVFRQVLSICVSKGMVDGSRQAIDSTFIKANAAISSLTERQIQQNCSVFYQDLLKNEDKSNSTKGKARVTENKKYVSTSDPDARLSTKANKQKALNYFGQISVDTASHVICGAMADFADKRDSQCLPGILDQTVENLKQNALKVEEVLADSAYSSGSSLRYLEKVEIQAYIPCIGNYLPFRKDFTYNALGDFYQCKAGVKIPFKGVRTDYRDNSKTKSYYSSAKDCQSCTFRAECIGNAKYKQIGDTIDKPYYDQMYSRVKSKMGQKMKKLRSSTVEPVLGTLLYFRGMKKVYTKGIDLANKHVLLAATAYNLKKLLAFKVKKEPNNATFIPLKRDFDHLINFIKQQIDFLLKSERNMCILVKSKSANYFLTKGCATGTSCALKKYFSDKCVLFTLFLFGSAA
;
A
#
# COMPACT_ATOMS: atom_id res chain seq x y z
N MET A 1 -56.59 1.34 9.63
CA MET A 1 -57.17 0.37 8.67
C MET A 1 -56.05 -0.40 8.00
N GLN A 2 -56.16 -1.73 7.91
CA GLN A 2 -55.18 -2.56 7.22
C GLN A 2 -55.40 -2.45 5.71
N GLY A 3 -54.44 -1.90 4.98
CA GLY A 3 -54.51 -1.85 3.51
C GLY A 3 -54.38 -3.24 2.90
N LYS A 4 -55.25 -3.56 1.93
CA LYS A 4 -55.07 -4.74 1.05
C LYS A 4 -54.48 -4.27 -0.28
N LYS A 5 -53.37 -4.86 -0.70
CA LYS A 5 -52.76 -4.61 -2.01
C LYS A 5 -53.33 -5.61 -3.01
N ASN A 6 -54.11 -5.12 -3.98
CA ASN A 6 -54.53 -5.92 -5.12
C ASN A 6 -53.44 -5.84 -6.21
N TYR A 7 -52.81 -6.96 -6.53
CA TYR A 7 -51.81 -7.03 -7.59
C TYR A 7 -52.48 -7.45 -8.91
N GLN A 8 -52.27 -6.66 -9.95
CA GLN A 8 -52.59 -7.00 -11.32
C GLN A 8 -51.34 -6.71 -12.15
N GLU A 9 -50.92 -7.68 -12.95
CA GLU A 9 -49.74 -7.56 -13.81
C GLU A 9 -50.01 -6.55 -14.94
N LYS A 10 -49.05 -5.64 -15.18
CA LYS A 10 -49.12 -4.69 -16.28
C LYS A 10 -48.53 -5.33 -17.54
N LEU A 11 -49.30 -5.34 -18.62
CA LEU A 11 -48.87 -5.91 -19.92
C LEU A 11 -47.82 -5.05 -20.63
N PHE A 12 -47.87 -3.73 -20.44
CA PHE A 12 -46.90 -2.79 -21.02
C PHE A 12 -46.43 -1.81 -19.95
N THR A 13 -45.11 -1.59 -19.89
CA THR A 13 -44.49 -0.66 -18.94
C THR A 13 -43.52 0.25 -19.71
N SER A 14 -43.75 1.56 -19.66
CA SER A 14 -42.73 2.56 -20.00
C SER A 14 -41.91 2.81 -18.73
N PHE A 15 -40.60 2.64 -18.82
CA PHE A 15 -39.70 2.60 -17.67
C PHE A 15 -38.37 3.27 -18.00
N GLN A 16 -37.84 4.07 -17.06
CA GLN A 16 -36.47 4.58 -17.12
C GLN A 16 -35.72 4.16 -15.85
N LEU A 17 -34.57 3.50 -16.02
CA LEU A 17 -33.73 3.07 -14.89
C LEU A 17 -33.27 4.24 -14.01
N SER A 18 -32.97 5.39 -14.61
CA SER A 18 -32.52 6.61 -13.92
C SER A 18 -33.55 7.17 -12.94
N GLU A 19 -34.85 7.04 -13.22
CA GLU A 19 -35.92 7.47 -12.32
C GLU A 19 -36.07 6.52 -11.13
N ARG A 20 -35.81 5.22 -11.35
CA ARG A 20 -36.00 4.20 -10.33
C ARG A 20 -34.83 4.07 -9.37
N VAL A 21 -33.61 4.31 -9.84
CA VAL A 21 -32.37 4.24 -9.06
C VAL A 21 -32.11 5.59 -8.38
N PRO A 22 -32.27 5.72 -7.05
CA PRO A 22 -32.13 7.01 -6.35
C PRO A 22 -30.72 7.60 -6.47
N GLU A 23 -30.59 8.93 -6.41
CA GLU A 23 -29.29 9.63 -6.48
C GLU A 23 -28.33 9.25 -5.35
N ASN A 24 -28.85 8.92 -4.16
CA ASN A 24 -28.04 8.48 -3.03
C ASN A 24 -27.57 7.01 -3.15
N ASN A 25 -28.01 6.27 -4.18
CA ASN A 25 -27.61 4.89 -4.40
C ASN A 25 -26.09 4.78 -4.63
N PHE A 26 -25.49 3.74 -4.06
CA PHE A 26 -24.05 3.50 -4.13
C PHE A 26 -23.53 3.38 -5.58
N TYR A 27 -24.19 2.59 -6.42
CA TYR A 27 -23.77 2.30 -7.79
C TYR A 27 -24.00 3.48 -8.74
N ARG A 28 -25.04 4.29 -8.51
CA ARG A 28 -25.23 5.56 -9.22
C ARG A 28 -24.10 6.54 -8.95
N ARG A 29 -23.76 6.76 -7.68
CA ARG A 29 -22.62 7.62 -7.29
C ARG A 29 -21.28 7.06 -7.76
N LEU A 30 -21.14 5.73 -7.78
CA LEU A 30 -19.95 5.08 -8.31
C LEU A 30 -19.78 5.35 -9.81
N LYS A 31 -20.86 5.26 -10.59
CA LYS A 31 -20.87 5.59 -12.03
C LYS A 31 -20.37 7.01 -12.30
N GLU A 32 -20.81 7.98 -11.49
CA GLU A 32 -20.44 9.39 -11.63
C GLU A 32 -18.98 9.66 -11.21
N THR A 33 -18.45 8.86 -10.27
CA THR A 33 -17.10 9.06 -9.73
C THR A 33 -16.02 8.34 -10.53
N LEU A 34 -16.34 7.18 -11.10
CA LEU A 34 -15.37 6.27 -11.71
C LEU A 34 -15.44 6.35 -13.24
N ASP A 35 -14.48 7.08 -13.83
CA ASP A 35 -14.24 7.09 -15.27
C ASP A 35 -13.23 6.01 -15.66
N LEU A 36 -13.62 5.15 -16.60
CA LEU A 36 -12.84 4.03 -17.13
C LEU A 36 -12.68 4.09 -18.66
N SER A 37 -13.02 5.22 -19.29
CA SER A 37 -12.98 5.40 -20.74
C SER A 37 -11.60 5.11 -21.36
N PHE A 38 -10.52 5.43 -20.64
CA PHE A 38 -9.13 5.17 -21.05
C PHE A 38 -8.84 3.70 -21.37
N LEU A 39 -9.63 2.76 -20.82
CA LEU A 39 -9.44 1.33 -21.06
C LEU A 39 -9.69 0.94 -22.52
N ARG A 40 -10.57 1.66 -23.23
CA ARG A 40 -10.85 1.35 -24.64
C ARG A 40 -9.62 1.55 -25.52
N GLU A 41 -8.87 2.62 -25.29
CA GLU A 41 -7.62 2.89 -26.00
C GLU A 41 -6.54 1.87 -25.62
N GLN A 42 -6.36 1.60 -24.32
CA GLN A 42 -5.33 0.66 -23.85
C GLN A 42 -5.60 -0.80 -24.24
N THR A 43 -6.86 -1.17 -24.44
CA THR A 43 -7.23 -2.54 -24.80
C THR A 43 -7.48 -2.74 -26.29
N ALA A 44 -7.44 -1.69 -27.12
CA ALA A 44 -7.75 -1.77 -28.55
C ALA A 44 -6.99 -2.89 -29.28
N GLY A 45 -5.71 -3.13 -28.93
CA GLY A 45 -4.91 -4.20 -29.52
C GLY A 45 -5.37 -5.63 -29.22
N TYR A 46 -6.25 -5.83 -28.24
CA TYR A 46 -6.87 -7.14 -27.96
C TYR A 46 -8.13 -7.40 -28.80
N TYR A 47 -8.64 -6.39 -29.49
CA TYR A 47 -9.86 -6.49 -30.29
C TYR A 47 -9.51 -6.51 -31.78
N GLY A 48 -10.13 -7.45 -32.52
CA GLY A 48 -10.04 -7.48 -33.97
C GLY A 48 -10.98 -6.45 -34.61
N ALA A 49 -10.71 -6.10 -35.87
CA ALA A 49 -11.58 -5.25 -36.67
C ALA A 49 -12.83 -6.00 -37.19
N GLU A 50 -12.78 -7.33 -37.25
CA GLU A 50 -13.83 -8.19 -37.82
C GLU A 50 -14.26 -9.29 -36.83
N GLY A 51 -15.49 -9.78 -36.98
CA GLY A 51 -16.05 -10.88 -36.19
C GLY A 51 -17.10 -10.43 -35.16
N GLN A 52 -17.44 -11.34 -34.24
CA GLN A 52 -18.40 -11.06 -33.18
C GLN A 52 -17.81 -10.05 -32.18
N SER A 53 -18.55 -8.98 -31.91
CA SER A 53 -18.18 -7.98 -30.89
C SER A 53 -17.97 -8.66 -29.54
N SER A 54 -16.76 -8.52 -29.01
CA SER A 54 -16.42 -8.97 -27.66
C SER A 54 -16.95 -7.99 -26.61
N ILE A 55 -16.83 -8.36 -25.32
CA ILE A 55 -17.27 -7.53 -24.19
C ILE A 55 -16.57 -6.17 -24.18
N ASP A 56 -17.28 -5.08 -23.88
CA ASP A 56 -16.67 -3.76 -23.65
C ASP A 56 -15.71 -3.84 -22.43
N PRO A 57 -14.46 -3.38 -22.55
CA PRO A 57 -13.51 -3.38 -21.44
C PRO A 57 -14.02 -2.65 -20.20
N GLU A 58 -14.78 -1.56 -20.35
CA GLU A 58 -15.39 -0.86 -19.21
C GLU A 58 -16.38 -1.76 -18.47
N VAL A 59 -17.26 -2.43 -19.23
CA VAL A 59 -18.27 -3.34 -18.67
C VAL A 59 -17.58 -4.51 -17.96
N PHE A 60 -16.50 -5.04 -18.53
CA PHE A 60 -15.68 -6.07 -17.88
C PHE A 60 -15.17 -5.62 -16.50
N PHE A 61 -14.50 -4.46 -16.41
CA PHE A 61 -13.97 -3.98 -15.13
C PHE A 61 -15.08 -3.62 -14.14
N LYS A 62 -16.18 -3.04 -14.60
CA LYS A 62 -17.35 -2.74 -13.76
C LYS A 62 -17.96 -4.02 -13.16
N LEU A 63 -18.13 -5.08 -13.95
CA LEU A 63 -18.59 -6.39 -13.47
C LEU A 63 -17.62 -7.01 -12.46
N MET A 64 -16.31 -6.93 -12.74
CA MET A 64 -15.29 -7.39 -11.80
C MET A 64 -15.38 -6.64 -10.47
N LEU A 65 -15.47 -5.31 -10.50
CA LEU A 65 -15.59 -4.47 -9.31
C LEU A 65 -16.87 -4.78 -8.52
N ILE A 66 -18.02 -5.00 -9.18
CA ILE A 66 -19.24 -5.49 -8.53
C ILE A 66 -18.94 -6.75 -7.72
N GLY A 67 -18.23 -7.71 -8.33
CA GLY A 67 -17.83 -8.95 -7.67
C GLY A 67 -17.08 -8.72 -6.36
N TYR A 68 -16.06 -7.87 -6.35
CA TYR A 68 -15.30 -7.58 -5.13
C TYR A 68 -16.08 -6.71 -4.13
N ILE A 69 -16.88 -5.75 -4.59
CA ILE A 69 -17.68 -4.87 -3.72
C ILE A 69 -18.75 -5.67 -2.97
N GLU A 70 -19.40 -6.62 -3.64
CA GLU A 70 -20.46 -7.48 -3.09
C GLU A 70 -19.94 -8.82 -2.53
N ASN A 71 -18.61 -9.01 -2.52
CA ASN A 71 -17.97 -10.25 -2.02
C ASN A 71 -18.40 -11.52 -2.78
N LEU A 72 -18.66 -11.39 -4.09
CA LEU A 72 -19.03 -12.47 -5.00
C LEU A 72 -17.78 -13.01 -5.72
N CYS A 73 -17.34 -14.20 -5.33
CA CYS A 73 -16.13 -14.80 -5.92
C CYS A 73 -16.37 -15.66 -7.18
N SER A 74 -17.63 -15.81 -7.61
CA SER A 74 -18.01 -16.64 -8.77
C SER A 74 -18.51 -15.77 -9.90
N ASP A 75 -17.92 -15.93 -11.09
CA ASP A 75 -18.31 -15.19 -12.30
C ASP A 75 -19.80 -15.41 -12.63
N ARG A 76 -20.34 -16.60 -12.37
CA ARG A 76 -21.78 -16.90 -12.52
C ARG A 76 -22.63 -16.07 -11.57
N LYS A 77 -22.23 -16.00 -10.30
CA LYS A 77 -22.94 -15.23 -9.28
C LYS A 77 -22.87 -13.73 -9.56
N ILE A 78 -21.76 -13.24 -10.13
CA ILE A 78 -21.63 -11.84 -10.52
C ILE A 78 -22.70 -11.51 -11.58
N ILE A 79 -22.81 -12.31 -12.64
CA ILE A 79 -23.80 -12.09 -13.70
C ILE A 79 -25.23 -12.24 -13.17
N GLU A 80 -25.51 -13.29 -12.39
CA GLU A 80 -26.82 -13.54 -11.77
C GLU A 80 -27.25 -12.38 -10.87
N HIS A 81 -26.37 -11.90 -9.99
CA HIS A 81 -26.68 -10.75 -9.13
C HIS A 81 -26.84 -9.45 -9.92
N ALA A 82 -26.01 -9.24 -10.94
CA ALA A 82 -26.08 -8.04 -11.79
C ALA A 82 -27.37 -8.01 -12.62
N SER A 83 -27.86 -9.15 -13.11
CA SER A 83 -29.11 -9.21 -13.90
C SER A 83 -30.36 -8.94 -13.07
N MET A 84 -30.33 -9.23 -11.76
CA MET A 84 -31.48 -9.01 -10.87
C MET A 84 -31.56 -7.60 -10.29
N ARG A 85 -30.47 -6.82 -10.33
CA ARG A 85 -30.34 -5.54 -9.62
C ARG A 85 -30.30 -4.35 -10.58
N MET A 86 -31.40 -3.58 -10.59
CA MET A 86 -31.53 -2.37 -11.41
C MET A 86 -30.41 -1.35 -11.18
N ASP A 87 -29.90 -1.22 -9.96
CA ASP A 87 -28.80 -0.29 -9.65
C ASP A 87 -27.46 -0.74 -10.24
N MET A 88 -27.23 -2.06 -10.36
CA MET A 88 -26.06 -2.61 -11.04
C MET A 88 -26.18 -2.47 -12.56
N LEU A 89 -27.34 -2.76 -13.14
CA LEU A 89 -27.61 -2.54 -14.57
C LEU A 89 -27.37 -1.07 -14.95
N TYR A 90 -27.88 -0.13 -14.13
CA TYR A 90 -27.65 1.29 -14.32
C TYR A 90 -26.16 1.67 -14.31
N PHE A 91 -25.35 1.06 -13.43
CA PHE A 91 -23.90 1.27 -13.39
C PHE A 91 -23.18 0.70 -14.61
N LEU A 92 -23.68 -0.43 -15.13
CA LEU A 92 -23.13 -1.11 -16.31
C LEU A 92 -23.53 -0.46 -17.63
N ASN A 93 -24.53 0.44 -17.65
CA ASN A 93 -25.20 0.94 -18.85
C ASN A 93 -25.97 -0.14 -19.61
N TYR A 94 -26.64 -1.03 -18.89
CA TYR A 94 -27.55 -2.02 -19.47
C TYR A 94 -28.99 -1.69 -19.10
N ASP A 95 -29.92 -1.98 -20.01
CA ASP A 95 -31.35 -1.93 -19.72
C ASP A 95 -31.87 -3.27 -19.16
N VAL A 96 -33.13 -3.31 -18.71
CA VAL A 96 -33.75 -4.47 -18.05
C VAL A 96 -33.98 -5.64 -19.00
N ASP A 97 -34.20 -5.36 -20.28
CA ASP A 97 -34.42 -6.32 -21.35
C ASP A 97 -33.13 -6.77 -22.06
N GLU A 98 -32.00 -6.11 -21.79
CA GLU A 98 -30.71 -6.47 -22.36
C GLU A 98 -30.05 -7.65 -21.62
N SER A 99 -29.59 -8.64 -22.37
CA SER A 99 -28.87 -9.78 -21.81
C SER A 99 -27.41 -9.42 -21.48
N LEU A 100 -27.00 -9.67 -20.24
CA LEU A 100 -25.61 -9.56 -19.81
C LEU A 100 -24.69 -10.60 -20.49
N PRO A 101 -23.38 -10.34 -20.59
CA PRO A 101 -22.44 -11.27 -21.19
C PRO A 101 -22.36 -12.61 -20.42
N TRP A 102 -22.11 -13.69 -21.15
CA TRP A 102 -21.99 -15.01 -20.55
C TRP A 102 -20.79 -15.08 -19.59
N HIS A 103 -20.93 -15.77 -18.47
CA HIS A 103 -19.96 -15.76 -17.38
C HIS A 103 -18.54 -16.20 -17.78
N SER A 104 -18.39 -17.05 -18.82
CA SER A 104 -17.04 -17.47 -19.24
C SER A 104 -16.29 -16.38 -19.98
N THR A 105 -17.00 -15.40 -20.57
CA THR A 105 -16.39 -14.23 -21.19
C THR A 105 -15.57 -13.46 -20.15
N LEU A 106 -16.12 -13.24 -18.95
CA LEU A 106 -15.38 -12.66 -17.82
C LEU A 106 -14.10 -13.45 -17.50
N SER A 107 -14.21 -14.78 -17.39
CA SER A 107 -13.07 -15.64 -17.04
C SER A 107 -11.98 -15.60 -18.11
N ARG A 108 -12.36 -15.63 -19.39
CA ARG A 108 -11.45 -15.57 -20.54
C ARG A 108 -10.78 -14.20 -20.65
N THR A 109 -11.54 -13.12 -20.57
CA THR A 109 -11.03 -11.74 -20.66
C THR A 109 -10.07 -11.43 -19.51
N ARG A 110 -10.34 -11.92 -18.28
CA ARG A 110 -9.43 -11.77 -17.14
C ARG A 110 -8.05 -12.42 -17.37
N LYS A 111 -8.03 -13.54 -18.08
CA LYS A 111 -6.78 -14.22 -18.47
C LYS A 111 -6.07 -13.47 -19.58
N LEU A 112 -6.82 -12.96 -20.55
CA LEU A 112 -6.32 -12.26 -21.73
C LEU A 112 -5.60 -10.95 -21.38
N TYR A 113 -6.22 -10.09 -20.56
CA TYR A 113 -5.64 -8.78 -20.24
C TYR A 113 -4.39 -8.90 -19.36
N GLY A 114 -3.36 -8.11 -19.65
CA GLY A 114 -2.13 -8.06 -18.85
C GLY A 114 -2.33 -7.47 -17.45
N GLU A 115 -1.43 -7.77 -16.52
CA GLU A 115 -1.48 -7.24 -15.14
C GLU A 115 -1.40 -5.71 -15.07
N LYS A 116 -0.63 -5.11 -15.98
CA LYS A 116 -0.45 -3.66 -16.06
C LYS A 116 -1.79 -2.92 -16.11
N LEU A 117 -2.76 -3.43 -16.88
CA LEU A 117 -4.10 -2.83 -17.01
C LEU A 117 -4.83 -2.78 -15.66
N PHE A 118 -4.71 -3.83 -14.84
CA PHE A 118 -5.33 -3.87 -13.51
C PHE A 118 -4.63 -2.92 -12.53
N LEU A 119 -3.30 -2.78 -12.67
CA LEU A 119 -2.54 -1.80 -11.90
C LEU A 119 -2.91 -0.36 -12.29
N ASP A 120 -3.14 -0.09 -13.58
CA ASP A 120 -3.54 1.22 -14.06
C ASP A 120 -4.95 1.60 -13.57
N VAL A 121 -5.90 0.65 -13.54
CA VAL A 121 -7.21 0.86 -12.89
C VAL A 121 -7.07 1.14 -11.39
N PHE A 122 -6.18 0.42 -10.70
CA PHE A 122 -5.89 0.71 -9.29
C PHE A 122 -5.30 2.11 -9.09
N ARG A 123 -4.34 2.52 -9.94
CA ARG A 123 -3.72 3.85 -9.94
C ARG A 123 -4.72 4.96 -10.21
N GLN A 124 -5.65 4.76 -11.14
CA GLN A 124 -6.71 5.72 -11.44
C GLN A 124 -7.58 5.97 -10.20
N VAL A 125 -8.02 4.90 -9.53
CA VAL A 125 -8.80 5.04 -8.28
C VAL A 125 -7.98 5.69 -7.17
N LEU A 126 -6.70 5.34 -7.04
CA LEU A 126 -5.81 5.97 -6.07
C LEU A 126 -5.66 7.48 -6.35
N SER A 127 -5.52 7.88 -7.62
CA SER A 127 -5.44 9.30 -8.00
C SER A 127 -6.69 10.07 -7.60
N ILE A 128 -7.88 9.48 -7.75
CA ILE A 128 -9.13 10.09 -7.27
C ILE A 128 -9.15 10.21 -5.73
N CYS A 129 -8.60 9.24 -5.00
CA CYS A 129 -8.45 9.35 -3.55
C CYS A 129 -7.49 10.49 -3.16
N VAL A 130 -6.39 10.66 -3.89
CA VAL A 130 -5.42 11.74 -3.66
C VAL A 130 -6.05 13.10 -3.95
N SER A 131 -6.75 13.25 -5.07
CA SER A 131 -7.39 14.53 -5.45
C SER A 131 -8.48 14.96 -4.46
N LYS A 132 -9.12 14.02 -3.76
CA LYS A 132 -10.06 14.31 -2.67
C LYS A 132 -9.37 14.59 -1.31
N GLY A 133 -8.04 14.61 -1.26
CA GLY A 133 -7.26 14.85 -0.05
C GLY A 133 -7.38 13.72 0.98
N MET A 134 -7.63 12.49 0.54
CA MET A 134 -7.69 11.34 1.44
C MET A 134 -6.31 10.81 1.78
N VAL A 135 -5.33 10.94 0.89
CA VAL A 135 -4.01 10.31 1.02
C VAL A 135 -2.99 11.36 1.42
N ASP A 136 -2.29 11.12 2.53
CA ASP A 136 -1.16 11.94 2.96
C ASP A 136 0.14 11.51 2.27
N GLY A 137 0.32 10.20 2.06
CA GLY A 137 1.43 9.63 1.29
C GLY A 137 2.72 9.47 2.08
N SER A 138 2.98 10.35 3.05
CA SER A 138 4.23 10.38 3.83
C SER A 138 4.49 9.07 4.59
N ARG A 139 3.45 8.50 5.21
CA ARG A 139 3.57 7.33 6.11
C ARG A 139 2.73 6.15 5.65
N GLN A 140 3.42 5.06 5.35
CA GLN A 140 2.82 3.82 4.85
C GLN A 140 2.96 2.66 5.86
N ALA A 141 1.87 1.95 6.12
CA ALA A 141 1.84 0.73 6.91
C ALA A 141 1.76 -0.49 5.98
N ILE A 142 2.75 -1.38 6.08
CA ILE A 142 2.90 -2.57 5.23
C ILE A 142 2.65 -3.81 6.07
N ASP A 143 1.86 -4.73 5.51
CA ASP A 143 1.60 -6.04 6.08
C ASP A 143 1.24 -7.04 4.98
N SER A 144 1.36 -8.32 5.32
CA SER A 144 1.08 -9.41 4.39
C SER A 144 0.00 -10.35 4.93
N THR A 145 -0.56 -11.15 4.02
CA THR A 145 -1.43 -12.25 4.38
C THR A 145 -1.30 -13.40 3.40
N PHE A 146 -1.46 -14.63 3.88
CA PHE A 146 -1.64 -15.78 3.00
C PHE A 146 -3.05 -15.80 2.42
N ILE A 147 -3.12 -15.96 1.11
CA ILE A 147 -4.37 -16.10 0.34
C ILE A 147 -4.44 -17.53 -0.16
N LYS A 148 -5.57 -18.22 0.07
CA LYS A 148 -5.69 -19.62 -0.35
C LYS A 148 -5.71 -19.75 -1.87
N ALA A 149 -4.87 -20.61 -2.43
CA ALA A 149 -4.85 -20.89 -3.87
C ALA A 149 -6.01 -21.81 -4.27
N ASN A 150 -6.32 -21.88 -5.57
CA ASN A 150 -7.29 -22.84 -6.10
C ASN A 150 -6.66 -24.21 -6.38
N ALA A 151 -6.00 -24.77 -5.37
CA ALA A 151 -5.34 -26.06 -5.43
C ALA A 151 -5.53 -26.85 -4.13
N ALA A 152 -5.67 -28.17 -4.28
CA ALA A 152 -5.77 -29.11 -3.18
C ALA A 152 -4.38 -29.67 -2.83
N ILE A 153 -4.15 -30.00 -1.56
CA ILE A 153 -2.88 -30.63 -1.12
C ILE A 153 -2.69 -31.99 -1.81
N SER A 154 -3.77 -32.71 -2.06
CA SER A 154 -3.78 -33.97 -2.81
C SER A 154 -3.29 -33.85 -4.25
N SER A 155 -3.28 -32.64 -4.82
CA SER A 155 -2.76 -32.39 -6.17
C SER A 155 -1.23 -32.25 -6.22
N LEU A 156 -0.55 -32.33 -5.07
CA LEU A 156 0.91 -32.27 -5.03
C LEU A 156 1.51 -33.55 -5.58
N THR A 157 2.34 -33.41 -6.60
CA THR A 157 3.19 -34.47 -7.11
C THR A 157 4.65 -34.09 -6.94
N GLU A 158 5.51 -35.10 -6.87
CA GLU A 158 6.94 -34.88 -6.94
C GLU A 158 7.30 -34.29 -8.31
N ARG A 159 8.17 -33.28 -8.30
CA ARG A 159 8.69 -32.67 -9.51
C ARG A 159 9.48 -33.76 -10.26
N GLN A 160 8.90 -34.30 -11.33
CA GLN A 160 9.65 -35.13 -12.26
C GLN A 160 10.71 -34.23 -12.90
N ILE A 161 11.99 -34.51 -12.62
CA ILE A 161 13.12 -33.83 -13.26
C ILE A 161 13.26 -34.42 -14.67
N GLN A 162 12.27 -34.18 -15.54
CA GLN A 162 12.37 -34.46 -16.95
C GLN A 162 12.36 -33.13 -17.70
N GLN A 163 13.44 -32.88 -18.45
CA GLN A 163 13.76 -31.66 -19.21
C GLN A 163 14.32 -30.49 -18.40
N ASN A 164 15.46 -30.75 -17.76
CA ASN A 164 16.73 -30.06 -18.04
C ASN A 164 17.72 -30.51 -16.95
N CYS A 165 18.30 -31.71 -17.11
CA CYS A 165 19.47 -32.09 -16.32
C CYS A 165 20.49 -30.94 -16.37
N SER A 166 20.69 -30.29 -17.51
CA SER A 166 21.57 -29.13 -17.65
C SER A 166 21.29 -27.96 -16.70
N VAL A 167 20.03 -27.57 -16.49
CA VAL A 167 19.66 -26.42 -15.62
C VAL A 167 19.76 -26.81 -14.14
N PHE A 168 19.35 -28.03 -13.80
CA PHE A 168 19.52 -28.55 -12.43
C PHE A 168 21.00 -28.77 -12.09
N TYR A 169 21.80 -29.27 -13.03
CA TYR A 169 23.25 -29.39 -12.92
C TYR A 169 23.92 -28.01 -12.91
N GLN A 170 23.48 -27.02 -13.67
CA GLN A 170 24.01 -25.65 -13.61
C GLN A 170 23.69 -24.96 -12.27
N ASP A 171 22.49 -25.15 -11.73
CA ASP A 171 22.16 -24.67 -10.40
C ASP A 171 22.93 -25.43 -9.30
N LEU A 172 23.24 -26.71 -9.48
CA LEU A 172 24.17 -27.45 -8.60
C LEU A 172 25.62 -26.97 -8.75
N LEU A 173 26.12 -26.73 -9.96
CA LEU A 173 27.48 -26.25 -10.24
C LEU A 173 27.70 -24.83 -9.73
N LYS A 174 26.72 -23.92 -9.88
CA LYS A 174 26.74 -22.61 -9.23
C LYS A 174 26.84 -22.69 -7.70
N ASN A 175 26.40 -23.80 -7.12
CA ASN A 175 26.54 -24.09 -5.69
C ASN A 175 27.86 -24.82 -5.35
N GLU A 176 28.46 -25.56 -6.29
CA GLU A 176 29.76 -26.23 -6.13
C GLU A 176 30.97 -25.29 -6.35
N ASP A 177 30.85 -24.28 -7.22
CA ASP A 177 31.89 -23.25 -7.46
C ASP A 177 32.16 -22.35 -6.25
N LYS A 178 31.40 -22.54 -5.15
CA LYS A 178 31.61 -21.88 -3.85
C LYS A 178 31.86 -22.84 -2.69
N SER A 179 32.13 -24.12 -2.96
CA SER A 179 32.30 -25.12 -1.90
C SER A 179 33.69 -25.75 -1.91
N ASN A 180 34.64 -25.06 -1.29
CA ASN A 180 35.75 -25.72 -0.58
C ASN A 180 35.68 -25.39 0.91
N SER A 181 34.57 -25.77 1.56
CA SER A 181 34.53 -26.00 3.02
C SER A 181 33.25 -26.72 3.45
N THR A 182 33.42 -27.99 3.83
CA THR A 182 32.64 -28.79 4.81
C THR A 182 31.10 -28.93 4.65
N LYS A 183 30.72 -30.17 4.32
CA LYS A 183 29.37 -30.74 4.18
C LYS A 183 28.41 -30.36 5.33
N GLY A 184 27.47 -29.46 5.05
CA GLY A 184 26.15 -29.42 5.69
C GLY A 184 25.09 -29.56 4.61
N LYS A 185 24.44 -30.73 4.49
CA LYS A 185 23.38 -30.97 3.48
C LYS A 185 22.28 -29.90 3.67
N ALA A 186 22.15 -28.97 2.73
CA ALA A 186 21.05 -28.02 2.72
C ALA A 186 19.73 -28.80 2.61
N ARG A 187 18.83 -28.67 3.60
CA ARG A 187 17.48 -29.26 3.52
C ARG A 187 16.76 -28.63 2.33
N VAL A 188 16.53 -29.40 1.28
CA VAL A 188 15.68 -29.02 0.16
C VAL A 188 14.28 -28.76 0.71
N THR A 189 13.77 -27.54 0.53
CA THR A 189 12.44 -27.13 0.99
C THR A 189 11.36 -27.94 0.29
N GLU A 190 10.23 -28.20 0.96
CA GLU A 190 9.12 -29.00 0.41
C GLU A 190 8.64 -28.42 -0.94
N ASN A 191 8.60 -27.10 -1.08
CA ASN A 191 8.26 -26.40 -2.33
C ASN A 191 9.23 -26.60 -3.49
N LYS A 192 10.47 -27.04 -3.23
CA LYS A 192 11.42 -27.42 -4.29
C LYS A 192 11.16 -28.85 -4.79
N LYS A 193 10.63 -29.72 -3.93
CA LYS A 193 10.37 -31.14 -4.22
C LYS A 193 8.99 -31.38 -4.82
N TYR A 194 7.98 -30.67 -4.32
CA TYR A 194 6.58 -30.88 -4.70
C TYR A 194 6.03 -29.69 -5.46
N VAL A 195 5.25 -29.96 -6.49
CA VAL A 195 4.51 -28.97 -7.27
C VAL A 195 3.06 -29.44 -7.39
N SER A 196 2.11 -28.51 -7.37
CA SER A 196 0.71 -28.85 -7.60
C SER A 196 0.45 -29.03 -9.10
N THR A 197 -0.18 -30.15 -9.47
CA THR A 197 -0.66 -30.38 -10.84
C THR A 197 -1.80 -29.45 -11.23
N SER A 198 -2.58 -28.99 -10.24
CA SER A 198 -3.71 -28.10 -10.48
C SER A 198 -3.28 -26.65 -10.68
N ASP A 199 -2.33 -26.17 -9.89
CA ASP A 199 -1.82 -24.80 -9.93
C ASP A 199 -0.30 -24.79 -9.63
N PRO A 200 0.55 -24.85 -10.67
CA PRO A 200 2.00 -24.99 -10.52
C PRO A 200 2.67 -23.84 -9.75
N ASP A 201 2.04 -22.66 -9.68
CA ASP A 201 2.57 -21.48 -9.01
C ASP A 201 2.20 -21.42 -7.53
N ALA A 202 1.18 -22.15 -7.10
CA ALA A 202 0.80 -22.20 -5.71
C ALA A 202 1.93 -22.82 -4.87
N ARG A 203 2.23 -22.23 -3.71
CA ARG A 203 3.29 -22.71 -2.81
C ARG A 203 2.71 -23.23 -1.50
N LEU A 204 3.30 -24.29 -0.99
CA LEU A 204 2.97 -24.85 0.31
C LEU A 204 3.45 -23.89 1.39
N SER A 205 2.55 -23.54 2.30
CA SER A 205 2.86 -22.68 3.45
C SER A 205 2.34 -23.32 4.73
N THR A 206 3.08 -23.10 5.81
CA THR A 206 2.78 -23.60 7.15
C THR A 206 2.59 -22.43 8.08
N LYS A 207 1.38 -22.26 8.63
CA LYS A 207 1.13 -21.32 9.73
C LYS A 207 1.07 -22.10 11.04
N ALA A 208 1.64 -21.53 12.11
CA ALA A 208 1.56 -22.12 13.44
C ALA A 208 0.10 -22.46 13.79
N ASN A 209 -0.13 -23.68 14.28
CA ASN A 209 -1.45 -24.21 14.64
C ASN A 209 -2.48 -24.33 13.49
N LYS A 210 -2.06 -24.30 12.22
CA LYS A 210 -2.93 -24.58 11.08
C LYS A 210 -2.38 -25.69 10.19
N GLN A 211 -3.28 -26.43 9.57
CA GLN A 211 -2.92 -27.39 8.53
C GLN A 211 -2.18 -26.69 7.39
N LYS A 212 -1.23 -27.40 6.78
CA LYS A 212 -0.52 -26.91 5.60
C LYS A 212 -1.53 -26.61 4.50
N ALA A 213 -1.29 -25.56 3.72
CA ALA A 213 -2.15 -25.23 2.58
C ALA A 213 -1.34 -24.63 1.44
N LEU A 214 -1.85 -24.78 0.22
CA LEU A 214 -1.34 -24.11 -0.96
C LEU A 214 -1.89 -22.69 -1.01
N ASN A 215 -1.00 -21.72 -0.94
CA ASN A 215 -1.33 -20.31 -0.82
C ASN A 215 -0.49 -19.46 -1.77
N TYR A 216 -0.97 -18.24 -1.99
CA TYR A 216 -0.22 -17.08 -2.46
C TYR A 216 0.01 -16.12 -1.31
N PHE A 217 0.91 -15.17 -1.50
CA PHE A 217 1.27 -14.17 -0.51
C PHE A 217 0.82 -12.80 -0.96
N GLY A 218 -0.23 -12.26 -0.34
CA GLY A 218 -0.72 -10.92 -0.63
C GLY A 218 0.00 -9.90 0.24
N GLN A 219 0.57 -8.86 -0.36
CA GLN A 219 1.16 -7.72 0.32
C GLN A 219 0.34 -6.47 0.05
N ILE A 220 0.12 -5.68 1.09
CA ILE A 220 -0.54 -4.38 0.96
C ILE A 220 0.26 -3.29 1.66
N SER A 221 0.17 -2.09 1.11
CA SER A 221 0.71 -0.86 1.67
C SER A 221 -0.43 0.13 1.85
N VAL A 222 -0.60 0.63 3.07
CA VAL A 222 -1.76 1.42 3.49
C VAL A 222 -1.33 2.75 4.10
N ASP A 223 -1.92 3.83 3.62
CA ASP A 223 -1.71 5.17 4.17
C ASP A 223 -2.28 5.30 5.58
N THR A 224 -1.50 5.84 6.50
CA THR A 224 -1.91 5.93 7.92
C THR A 224 -2.94 7.02 8.22
N ALA A 225 -3.16 8.01 7.34
CA ALA A 225 -4.07 9.11 7.62
C ALA A 225 -5.54 8.71 7.41
N SER A 226 -5.83 8.04 6.29
CA SER A 226 -7.19 7.65 5.93
C SER A 226 -7.37 6.15 5.70
N HIS A 227 -6.37 5.31 5.97
CA HIS A 227 -6.34 3.89 5.60
C HIS A 227 -6.75 3.63 4.15
N VAL A 228 -6.25 4.42 3.20
CA VAL A 228 -6.34 4.13 1.77
C VAL A 228 -5.20 3.20 1.39
N ILE A 229 -5.46 2.21 0.53
CA ILE A 229 -4.43 1.31 0.05
C ILE A 229 -3.66 2.02 -1.07
N CYS A 230 -2.35 2.19 -0.92
CA CYS A 230 -1.47 2.87 -1.88
C CYS A 230 -0.64 1.88 -2.72
N GLY A 231 -0.46 0.66 -2.23
CA GLY A 231 0.22 -0.43 -2.94
C GLY A 231 -0.41 -1.78 -2.64
N ALA A 232 -0.43 -2.67 -3.61
CA ALA A 232 -1.06 -3.96 -3.51
C ALA A 232 -0.43 -4.92 -4.53
N MET A 233 0.11 -6.05 -4.05
CA MET A 233 0.67 -7.08 -4.92
C MET A 233 0.52 -8.48 -4.36
N ALA A 234 0.55 -9.48 -5.25
CA ALA A 234 0.69 -10.88 -4.88
C ALA A 234 2.08 -11.40 -5.21
N ASP A 235 2.57 -12.29 -4.36
CA ASP A 235 3.86 -12.95 -4.46
C ASP A 235 3.72 -14.44 -4.15
N PHE A 236 4.79 -15.20 -4.40
CA PHE A 236 4.84 -16.62 -4.06
C PHE A 236 4.90 -16.83 -2.54
N ALA A 237 4.12 -17.78 -2.01
CA ALA A 237 4.03 -18.03 -0.56
C ALA A 237 5.24 -18.73 0.09
N ASP A 238 6.28 -19.05 -0.68
CA ASP A 238 7.57 -19.52 -0.17
C ASP A 238 8.56 -18.39 0.12
N LYS A 239 8.28 -17.17 -0.38
CA LYS A 239 9.04 -15.97 -0.01
C LYS A 239 8.74 -15.54 1.42
N ARG A 240 9.73 -14.93 2.07
CA ARG A 240 9.56 -14.28 3.37
C ARG A 240 9.10 -12.84 3.18
N ASP A 241 8.36 -12.30 4.16
CA ASP A 241 7.94 -10.89 4.23
C ASP A 241 9.07 -9.92 3.88
N SER A 242 10.23 -10.12 4.50
CA SER A 242 11.44 -9.33 4.27
C SER A 242 11.92 -9.30 2.81
N GLN A 243 11.75 -10.39 2.07
CA GLN A 243 12.19 -10.48 0.66
C GLN A 243 11.24 -9.77 -0.29
N CYS A 244 9.97 -9.62 0.11
CA CYS A 244 8.94 -8.98 -0.69
C CYS A 244 8.84 -7.47 -0.43
N LEU A 245 9.38 -6.97 0.71
CA LEU A 245 9.37 -5.54 1.06
C LEU A 245 9.80 -4.60 -0.07
N PRO A 246 10.91 -4.87 -0.81
CA PRO A 246 11.32 -3.96 -1.88
C PRO A 246 10.27 -3.85 -2.99
N GLY A 247 9.64 -4.97 -3.37
CA GLY A 247 8.66 -4.98 -4.46
C GLY A 247 7.42 -4.14 -4.13
N ILE A 248 6.84 -4.34 -2.94
CA ILE A 248 5.66 -3.56 -2.53
C ILE A 248 6.00 -2.08 -2.31
N LEU A 249 7.20 -1.78 -1.79
CA LEU A 249 7.61 -0.40 -1.55
C LEU A 249 7.90 0.34 -2.87
N ASP A 250 8.62 -0.29 -3.80
CA ASP A 250 8.89 0.27 -5.13
C ASP A 250 7.57 0.59 -5.85
N GLN A 251 6.61 -0.35 -5.84
CA GLN A 251 5.28 -0.14 -6.41
C GLN A 251 4.54 1.03 -5.73
N THR A 252 4.59 1.10 -4.40
CA THR A 252 3.93 2.17 -3.62
C THR A 252 4.55 3.54 -3.93
N VAL A 253 5.87 3.62 -3.95
CA VAL A 253 6.62 4.85 -4.26
C VAL A 253 6.31 5.31 -5.69
N GLU A 254 6.27 4.40 -6.66
CA GLU A 254 5.91 4.75 -8.04
C GLU A 254 4.47 5.29 -8.13
N ASN A 255 3.51 4.62 -7.49
CA ASN A 255 2.11 5.03 -7.48
C ASN A 255 1.90 6.41 -6.84
N LEU A 256 2.61 6.70 -5.75
CA LEU A 256 2.52 7.99 -5.05
C LEU A 256 3.26 9.10 -5.80
N LYS A 257 4.41 8.77 -6.43
CA LYS A 257 5.18 9.71 -7.25
C LYS A 257 4.36 10.24 -8.44
N GLN A 258 3.52 9.39 -9.05
CA GLN A 258 2.60 9.82 -10.11
C GLN A 258 1.60 10.90 -9.65
N ASN A 259 1.35 11.00 -8.34
CA ASN A 259 0.48 11.99 -7.72
C ASN A 259 1.26 13.07 -6.94
N ALA A 260 2.55 13.23 -7.22
CA ALA A 260 3.45 14.18 -6.55
C ALA A 260 3.57 14.01 -5.02
N LEU A 261 3.34 12.79 -4.52
CA LEU A 261 3.53 12.43 -3.11
C LEU A 261 4.82 11.62 -2.92
N LYS A 262 5.49 11.83 -1.79
CA LYS A 262 6.71 11.11 -1.41
C LYS A 262 6.46 10.26 -0.17
N VAL A 263 7.00 9.04 -0.16
CA VAL A 263 7.04 8.20 1.04
C VAL A 263 8.25 8.59 1.87
N GLU A 264 8.01 8.91 3.14
CA GLU A 264 9.04 9.29 4.11
C GLU A 264 9.20 8.22 5.19
N GLU A 265 8.09 7.61 5.62
CA GLU A 265 8.04 6.70 6.74
C GLU A 265 7.35 5.36 6.38
N VAL A 266 7.92 4.25 6.85
CA VAL A 266 7.35 2.90 6.67
C VAL A 266 7.19 2.18 8.00
N LEU A 267 6.00 1.62 8.23
CA LEU A 267 5.66 0.82 9.40
C LEU A 267 5.45 -0.64 8.97
N ALA A 268 6.19 -1.59 9.53
CA ALA A 268 6.01 -3.01 9.20
C ALA A 268 6.19 -3.91 10.43
N ASP A 269 5.73 -5.15 10.34
CA ASP A 269 5.91 -6.15 11.41
C ASP A 269 7.35 -6.71 11.44
N SER A 270 7.71 -7.36 12.55
CA SER A 270 9.01 -8.01 12.77
C SER A 270 9.39 -9.06 11.72
N ALA A 271 8.41 -9.63 11.00
CA ALA A 271 8.69 -10.52 9.88
C ALA A 271 9.46 -9.83 8.72
N TYR A 272 9.33 -8.50 8.60
CA TYR A 272 10.04 -7.68 7.62
C TYR A 272 11.47 -7.29 8.06
N SER A 273 11.85 -7.58 9.30
CA SER A 273 13.15 -7.21 9.86
C SER A 273 14.26 -8.15 9.37
N SER A 274 14.81 -7.91 8.17
CA SER A 274 16.02 -8.59 7.67
C SER A 274 17.14 -7.62 7.29
N GLY A 275 18.38 -8.10 7.25
CA GLY A 275 19.54 -7.28 6.89
C GLY A 275 19.44 -6.70 5.47
N SER A 276 18.91 -7.48 4.52
CA SER A 276 18.66 -7.01 3.16
C SER A 276 17.56 -5.94 3.10
N SER A 277 16.49 -6.11 3.88
CA SER A 277 15.38 -5.15 3.93
C SER A 277 15.82 -3.83 4.55
N LEU A 278 16.56 -3.88 5.65
CA LEU A 278 17.08 -2.68 6.32
C LEU A 278 18.09 -1.92 5.45
N ARG A 279 18.97 -2.62 4.74
CA ARG A 279 19.90 -2.00 3.79
C ARG A 279 19.18 -1.34 2.62
N TYR A 280 18.12 -1.98 2.12
CA TYR A 280 17.29 -1.41 1.06
C TYR A 280 16.59 -0.12 1.53
N LEU A 281 16.05 -0.10 2.76
CA LEU A 281 15.41 1.09 3.33
C LEU A 281 16.38 2.26 3.48
N GLU A 282 17.62 2.00 3.91
CA GLU A 282 18.67 3.02 3.98
C GLU A 282 19.04 3.56 2.59
N LYS A 283 19.13 2.67 1.59
CA LYS A 283 19.43 3.05 0.19
C LYS A 283 18.36 3.96 -0.41
N VAL A 284 17.09 3.75 -0.07
CA VAL A 284 15.96 4.55 -0.56
C VAL A 284 15.69 5.78 0.34
N GLU A 285 16.47 5.96 1.40
CA GLU A 285 16.35 7.07 2.37
C GLU A 285 14.96 7.16 3.03
N ILE A 286 14.32 6.01 3.30
CA ILE A 286 13.00 5.94 3.94
C ILE A 286 13.16 5.53 5.42
N GLN A 287 12.56 6.31 6.31
CA GLN A 287 12.60 6.03 7.75
C GLN A 287 11.64 4.89 8.10
N ALA A 288 12.17 3.73 8.45
CA ALA A 288 11.34 2.61 8.86
C ALA A 288 11.22 2.47 10.38
N TYR A 289 10.08 1.93 10.82
CA TYR A 289 9.80 1.51 12.20
C TYR A 289 9.40 0.03 12.19
N ILE A 290 10.41 -0.85 12.21
CA ILE A 290 10.24 -2.31 12.13
C ILE A 290 10.84 -2.93 13.39
N PRO A 291 10.07 -3.63 14.24
CA PRO A 291 10.64 -4.30 15.40
C PRO A 291 11.64 -5.36 14.97
N CYS A 292 12.80 -5.44 15.66
CA CYS A 292 13.78 -6.49 15.39
C CYS A 292 13.18 -7.88 15.68
N ILE A 293 13.66 -8.90 14.96
CA ILE A 293 13.28 -10.31 15.19
C ILE A 293 13.51 -10.70 16.65
N GLY A 294 12.63 -11.52 17.23
CA GLY A 294 12.63 -11.85 18.68
C GLY A 294 13.92 -12.42 19.27
N ASN A 295 14.81 -12.98 18.44
CA ASN A 295 16.13 -13.48 18.88
C ASN A 295 17.24 -12.42 18.86
N TYR A 296 16.93 -11.19 18.45
CA TYR A 296 17.91 -10.11 18.37
C TYR A 296 18.30 -9.63 19.76
N LEU A 297 19.61 -9.68 20.05
CA LEU A 297 20.20 -9.22 21.30
C LEU A 297 21.05 -7.97 21.02
N PRO A 298 20.52 -6.76 21.25
CA PRO A 298 21.26 -5.51 21.02
C PRO A 298 22.42 -5.39 22.01
N PHE A 299 22.14 -5.70 23.28
CA PHE A 299 23.13 -5.70 24.35
C PHE A 299 23.34 -7.13 24.84
N ARG A 300 24.59 -7.57 24.81
CA ARG A 300 24.99 -8.83 25.45
C ARG A 300 25.45 -8.49 26.86
N LYS A 301 24.74 -9.00 27.87
CA LYS A 301 25.17 -8.86 29.27
C LYS A 301 26.61 -9.38 29.39
N ASP A 302 27.45 -8.64 30.12
CA ASP A 302 28.87 -8.96 30.40
C ASP A 302 29.87 -8.83 29.23
N PHE A 303 29.45 -8.29 28.09
CA PHE A 303 30.34 -8.03 26.94
C PHE A 303 30.18 -6.62 26.39
N THR A 304 31.28 -5.86 26.31
CA THR A 304 31.33 -4.54 25.67
C THR A 304 31.95 -4.65 24.28
N TYR A 305 31.34 -4.02 23.28
CA TYR A 305 31.86 -4.00 21.91
C TYR A 305 32.67 -2.73 21.67
N ASN A 306 33.91 -2.87 21.21
CA ASN A 306 34.76 -1.75 20.83
C ASN A 306 34.84 -1.64 19.30
N ALA A 307 34.24 -0.57 18.75
CA ALA A 307 34.14 -0.37 17.30
C ALA A 307 35.50 -0.09 16.62
N LEU A 308 36.41 0.63 17.28
CA LEU A 308 37.71 1.02 16.70
C LEU A 308 38.64 -0.16 16.42
N GLY A 309 38.55 -1.25 17.20
CA GLY A 309 39.41 -2.42 17.05
C GLY A 309 38.67 -3.70 16.62
N ASP A 310 37.37 -3.60 16.33
CA ASP A 310 36.46 -4.72 16.02
C ASP A 310 36.65 -5.93 16.96
N PHE A 311 36.55 -5.71 18.27
CA PHE A 311 36.66 -6.76 19.28
C PHE A 311 35.63 -6.60 20.41
N TYR A 312 35.29 -7.72 21.02
CA TYR A 312 34.50 -7.76 22.24
C TYR A 312 35.40 -7.83 23.47
N GLN A 313 35.02 -7.15 24.56
CA GLN A 313 35.71 -7.27 25.84
C GLN A 313 34.75 -7.93 26.85
N CYS A 314 35.21 -9.01 27.47
CA CYS A 314 34.48 -9.70 28.53
C CYS A 314 34.54 -8.90 29.84
N LYS A 315 33.63 -9.16 30.78
CA LYS A 315 33.67 -8.65 32.17
C LYS A 315 35.02 -8.90 32.88
N ALA A 316 35.71 -9.99 32.53
CA ALA A 316 37.05 -10.30 33.04
C ALA A 316 38.20 -9.52 32.33
N GLY A 317 37.88 -8.56 31.45
CA GLY A 317 38.86 -7.75 30.72
C GLY A 317 39.47 -8.41 29.48
N VAL A 318 39.23 -9.70 29.23
CA VAL A 318 39.76 -10.45 28.08
C VAL A 318 39.16 -9.96 26.76
N LYS A 319 40.02 -9.73 25.76
CA LYS A 319 39.64 -9.34 24.40
C LYS A 319 39.28 -10.56 23.55
N ILE A 320 38.16 -10.49 22.84
CA ILE A 320 37.63 -11.49 21.92
C ILE A 320 37.70 -10.87 20.51
N PRO A 321 38.79 -11.13 19.76
CA PRO A 321 39.01 -10.52 18.46
C PRO A 321 38.08 -11.10 17.39
N PHE A 322 37.84 -10.30 16.36
CA PHE A 322 37.25 -10.76 15.11
C PHE A 322 38.15 -11.84 14.46
N LYS A 323 37.56 -12.95 14.04
CA LYS A 323 38.29 -14.06 13.38
C LYS A 323 37.88 -14.30 11.93
N GLY A 324 36.69 -13.89 11.54
CA GLY A 324 36.23 -14.08 10.16
C GLY A 324 34.73 -13.90 9.98
N VAL A 325 34.31 -13.83 8.72
CA VAL A 325 32.91 -13.79 8.32
C VAL A 325 32.46 -15.19 7.94
N ARG A 326 31.43 -15.69 8.61
CA ARG A 326 30.72 -16.89 8.20
C ARG A 326 29.51 -16.49 7.36
N THR A 327 29.40 -17.06 6.18
CA THR A 327 28.19 -16.89 5.36
C THR A 327 27.26 -18.05 5.63
N ASP A 328 26.03 -17.76 6.03
CA ASP A 328 25.00 -18.79 6.16
C ASP A 328 24.46 -19.15 4.78
N TYR A 329 24.57 -20.43 4.42
CA TYR A 329 24.17 -20.92 3.10
C TYR A 329 22.65 -20.78 2.83
N ARG A 330 21.82 -20.71 3.88
CA ARG A 330 20.35 -20.65 3.74
C ARG A 330 19.86 -19.30 3.24
N ASP A 331 20.44 -18.23 3.78
CA ASP A 331 19.94 -16.87 3.59
C ASP A 331 21.00 -15.94 2.97
N ASN A 332 22.18 -16.49 2.68
CA ASN A 332 23.37 -15.74 2.26
C ASN A 332 23.72 -14.60 3.24
N SER A 333 23.20 -14.68 4.48
CA SER A 333 23.45 -13.70 5.53
C SER A 333 24.87 -13.88 6.04
N LYS A 334 25.59 -12.76 6.12
CA LYS A 334 26.97 -12.74 6.57
C LYS A 334 27.01 -12.41 8.06
N THR A 335 27.63 -13.29 8.82
CA THR A 335 27.76 -13.19 10.27
C THR A 335 29.23 -13.09 10.64
N LYS A 336 29.63 -11.98 11.25
CA LYS A 336 30.94 -11.81 11.87
C LYS A 336 31.04 -12.74 13.07
N SER A 337 32.10 -13.55 13.10
CA SER A 337 32.38 -14.48 14.20
C SER A 337 33.58 -13.99 15.01
N TYR A 338 33.38 -13.91 16.31
CA TYR A 338 34.36 -13.52 17.32
C TYR A 338 34.58 -14.70 18.26
N TYR A 339 35.84 -15.05 18.52
CA TYR A 339 36.19 -16.18 19.39
C TYR A 339 37.24 -15.77 20.41
N SER A 340 37.04 -16.18 21.66
CA SER A 340 38.09 -16.09 22.68
C SER A 340 39.11 -17.22 22.49
N SER A 341 40.32 -17.06 23.01
CA SER A 341 41.24 -18.19 23.07
C SER A 341 40.76 -19.17 24.17
N ALA A 342 40.97 -20.47 23.95
CA ALA A 342 40.60 -21.48 24.94
C ALA A 342 41.42 -21.33 26.24
N LYS A 343 42.66 -20.84 26.13
CA LYS A 343 43.57 -20.62 27.28
C LYS A 343 43.03 -19.53 28.20
N ASP A 344 42.56 -18.40 27.64
CA ASP A 344 42.03 -17.28 28.42
C ASP A 344 40.73 -17.62 29.15
N CYS A 345 39.99 -18.62 28.66
CA CYS A 345 38.73 -19.06 29.25
C CYS A 345 38.85 -20.31 30.13
N GLN A 346 40.03 -20.92 30.22
CA GLN A 346 40.25 -22.14 31.02
C GLN A 346 40.38 -21.83 32.51
N SER A 347 41.07 -20.74 32.87
CA SER A 347 41.29 -20.28 34.25
C SER A 347 40.30 -19.22 34.73
N CYS A 348 39.25 -18.92 33.96
CA CYS A 348 38.30 -17.85 34.29
C CYS A 348 37.28 -18.29 35.36
N THR A 349 37.13 -17.48 36.41
CA THR A 349 36.18 -17.70 37.51
C THR A 349 34.72 -17.72 37.06
N PHE A 350 34.38 -16.98 35.99
CA PHE A 350 33.03 -16.89 35.43
C PHE A 350 32.73 -17.96 34.37
N ARG A 351 33.57 -19.00 34.25
CA ARG A 351 33.46 -20.03 33.20
C ARG A 351 32.11 -20.75 33.21
N ALA A 352 31.64 -21.16 34.39
CA ALA A 352 30.39 -21.92 34.54
C ALA A 352 29.16 -21.14 34.02
N GLU A 353 29.08 -19.84 34.30
CA GLU A 353 27.97 -18.98 33.88
C GLU A 353 28.10 -18.49 32.42
N CYS A 354 29.33 -18.27 31.94
CA CYS A 354 29.56 -17.61 30.65
C CYS A 354 29.60 -18.58 29.45
N ILE A 355 30.27 -19.73 29.57
CA ILE A 355 30.50 -20.69 28.46
C ILE A 355 30.01 -22.11 28.76
N GLY A 356 29.68 -22.42 30.02
CA GLY A 356 29.29 -23.76 30.44
C GLY A 356 30.35 -24.80 30.06
N ASN A 357 29.94 -25.81 29.29
CA ASN A 357 30.82 -26.90 28.86
C ASN A 357 31.66 -26.59 27.59
N ALA A 358 31.49 -25.41 26.98
CA ALA A 358 32.24 -25.06 25.77
C ALA A 358 33.73 -24.77 26.08
N LYS A 359 34.61 -24.98 25.09
CA LYS A 359 36.06 -24.73 25.23
C LYS A 359 36.41 -23.24 25.17
N TYR A 360 35.65 -22.45 24.42
CA TYR A 360 35.86 -21.01 24.19
C TYR A 360 34.50 -20.30 24.02
N LYS A 361 34.48 -18.99 24.20
CA LYS A 361 33.30 -18.16 23.94
C LYS A 361 33.25 -17.82 22.45
N GLN A 362 32.11 -18.11 21.82
CA GLN A 362 31.80 -17.68 20.47
C GLN A 362 30.70 -16.63 20.50
N ILE A 363 30.94 -15.50 19.85
CA ILE A 363 29.99 -14.42 19.65
C ILE A 363 29.81 -14.27 18.14
N GLY A 364 28.57 -14.37 17.66
CA GLY A 364 28.23 -14.19 16.25
C GLY A 364 27.29 -13.00 16.10
N ASP A 365 27.70 -11.99 15.34
CA ASP A 365 26.87 -10.83 15.00
C ASP A 365 26.71 -10.72 13.49
N THR A 366 25.52 -10.36 13.02
CA THR A 366 25.30 -10.10 11.60
C THR A 366 26.08 -8.85 11.17
N ILE A 367 26.58 -8.82 9.92
CA ILE A 367 27.22 -7.61 9.36
C ILE A 367 26.29 -6.40 9.44
N ASP A 368 24.99 -6.64 9.27
CA ASP A 368 23.95 -5.62 9.28
C ASP A 368 23.55 -5.18 10.71
N LYS A 369 24.28 -5.61 11.75
CA LYS A 369 24.03 -5.23 13.16
C LYS A 369 23.87 -3.72 13.37
N PRO A 370 24.67 -2.82 12.76
CA PRO A 370 24.47 -1.38 12.92
C PRO A 370 23.06 -0.92 12.53
N TYR A 371 22.49 -1.48 11.46
CA TYR A 371 21.13 -1.17 11.02
C TYR A 371 20.09 -1.69 12.01
N TYR A 372 20.29 -2.88 12.58
CA TYR A 372 19.40 -3.42 13.61
C TYR A 372 19.47 -2.62 14.91
N ASP A 373 20.65 -2.16 15.35
CA ASP A 373 20.82 -1.34 16.56
C ASP A 373 20.16 0.03 16.41
N GLN A 374 20.29 0.66 15.24
CA GLN A 374 19.57 1.89 14.91
C GLN A 374 18.06 1.67 14.94
N MET A 375 17.57 0.62 14.28
CA MET A 375 16.14 0.28 14.23
C MET A 375 15.58 -0.02 15.62
N TYR A 376 16.32 -0.79 16.43
CA TYR A 376 15.96 -1.10 17.81
C TYR A 376 15.80 0.16 18.65
N SER A 377 16.74 1.10 18.53
CA SER A 377 16.71 2.38 19.24
C SER A 377 15.51 3.24 18.79
N ARG A 378 15.23 3.30 17.48
CA ARG A 378 14.06 4.00 16.91
C ARG A 378 12.75 3.43 17.42
N VAL A 379 12.57 2.10 17.38
CA VAL A 379 11.33 1.43 17.81
C VAL A 379 11.10 1.55 19.32
N LYS A 380 12.17 1.55 20.13
CA LYS A 380 12.07 1.74 21.58
C LYS A 380 11.67 3.14 22.00
N SER A 381 11.95 4.15 21.18
CA SER A 381 11.58 5.54 21.47
C SER A 381 10.07 5.70 21.69
N LYS A 382 9.65 6.77 22.39
CA LYS A 382 8.22 7.08 22.60
C LYS A 382 7.47 7.16 21.25
N MET A 383 8.10 7.75 20.24
CA MET A 383 7.57 7.84 18.87
C MET A 383 7.43 6.45 18.25
N GLY A 384 8.47 5.60 18.33
CA GLY A 384 8.44 4.24 17.79
C GLY A 384 7.35 3.36 18.40
N GLN A 385 7.10 3.48 19.71
CA GLN A 385 6.00 2.77 20.36
C GLN A 385 4.62 3.25 19.87
N LYS A 386 4.46 4.56 19.63
CA LYS A 386 3.25 5.12 19.03
C LYS A 386 3.05 4.62 17.60
N MET A 387 4.11 4.61 16.80
CA MET A 387 4.11 4.11 15.42
C MET A 387 3.76 2.63 15.35
N LYS A 388 4.27 1.81 16.27
CA LYS A 388 3.91 0.38 16.35
C LYS A 388 2.41 0.17 16.56
N LYS A 389 1.79 0.96 17.46
CA LYS A 389 0.33 0.92 17.69
C LYS A 389 -0.45 1.43 16.48
N LEU A 390 0.05 2.50 15.84
CA LEU A 390 -0.55 3.06 14.64
C LEU A 390 -0.60 2.03 13.51
N ARG A 391 0.50 1.31 13.28
CA ARG A 391 0.58 0.22 12.30
C ARG A 391 -0.54 -0.79 12.49
N SER A 392 -0.65 -1.39 13.69
CA SER A 392 -1.66 -2.42 13.97
C SER A 392 -3.08 -1.88 13.78
N SER A 393 -3.37 -0.65 14.23
CA SER A 393 -4.67 -0.04 14.02
C SER A 393 -4.97 0.32 12.56
N THR A 394 -3.94 0.44 11.71
CA THR A 394 -4.09 0.88 10.33
C THR A 394 -4.33 -0.29 9.38
N VAL A 395 -3.38 -1.23 9.35
CA VAL A 395 -3.29 -2.25 8.28
C VAL A 395 -4.12 -3.50 8.60
N GLU A 396 -4.23 -3.89 9.87
CA GLU A 396 -4.95 -5.11 10.26
C GLU A 396 -6.46 -5.03 9.96
N PRO A 397 -7.16 -3.90 10.22
CA PRO A 397 -8.57 -3.77 9.83
C PRO A 397 -8.77 -3.78 8.31
N VAL A 398 -7.81 -3.25 7.55
CA VAL A 398 -7.85 -3.22 6.08
C VAL A 398 -7.68 -4.64 5.54
N LEU A 399 -6.68 -5.38 5.99
CA LEU A 399 -6.49 -6.79 5.66
C LEU A 399 -7.71 -7.63 6.03
N GLY A 400 -8.26 -7.44 7.23
CA GLY A 400 -9.49 -8.09 7.65
C GLY A 400 -10.65 -7.78 6.70
N THR A 401 -10.82 -6.53 6.30
CA THR A 401 -11.86 -6.13 5.34
C THR A 401 -11.66 -6.78 3.98
N LEU A 402 -10.44 -6.83 3.48
CA LEU A 402 -10.12 -7.46 2.20
C LEU A 402 -10.43 -8.96 2.21
N LEU A 403 -9.99 -9.67 3.25
CA LEU A 403 -10.18 -11.11 3.39
C LEU A 403 -11.64 -11.51 3.54
N TYR A 404 -12.41 -10.80 4.37
CA TYR A 404 -13.77 -11.23 4.73
C TYR A 404 -14.87 -10.58 3.90
N PHE A 405 -14.65 -9.37 3.37
CA PHE A 405 -15.69 -8.58 2.69
C PHE A 405 -15.35 -8.18 1.25
N ARG A 406 -14.11 -8.39 0.77
CA ARG A 406 -13.70 -8.09 -0.62
C ARG A 406 -13.11 -9.30 -1.32
N GLY A 407 -13.62 -10.51 -1.05
CA GLY A 407 -13.29 -11.71 -1.82
C GLY A 407 -11.86 -12.22 -1.72
N MET A 408 -10.97 -11.61 -0.92
CA MET A 408 -9.52 -11.92 -0.90
C MET A 408 -9.17 -13.19 -0.11
N LYS A 409 -10.14 -13.93 0.41
CA LYS A 409 -9.89 -15.15 1.21
C LYS A 409 -9.27 -16.29 0.38
N LYS A 410 -9.68 -16.41 -0.87
CA LYS A 410 -9.26 -17.47 -1.79
C LYS A 410 -9.22 -16.94 -3.22
N VAL A 411 -8.11 -17.19 -3.90
CA VAL A 411 -8.02 -16.99 -5.36
C VAL A 411 -8.71 -18.18 -6.03
N TYR A 412 -9.66 -17.92 -6.93
CA TYR A 412 -10.36 -18.95 -7.71
C TYR A 412 -9.74 -19.19 -9.09
N THR A 413 -8.96 -18.22 -9.56
CA THR A 413 -8.06 -18.35 -10.70
C THR A 413 -6.75 -19.04 -10.31
N LYS A 414 -5.94 -19.41 -11.30
CA LYS A 414 -4.69 -20.17 -11.15
C LYS A 414 -3.53 -19.41 -11.75
N GLY A 415 -2.36 -19.48 -11.14
CA GLY A 415 -1.17 -18.73 -11.59
C GLY A 415 -0.95 -17.43 -10.82
N ILE A 416 0.32 -17.05 -10.67
CA ILE A 416 0.74 -15.88 -9.88
C ILE A 416 0.18 -14.57 -10.46
N ASP A 417 0.17 -14.43 -11.78
CA ASP A 417 -0.31 -13.23 -12.46
C ASP A 417 -1.79 -12.95 -12.16
N LEU A 418 -2.60 -14.02 -12.16
CA LEU A 418 -4.02 -13.91 -11.82
C LEU A 418 -4.24 -13.67 -10.34
N ALA A 419 -3.37 -14.18 -9.47
CA ALA A 419 -3.38 -13.85 -8.04
C ALA A 419 -3.04 -12.38 -7.81
N ASN A 420 -2.10 -11.80 -8.58
CA ASN A 420 -1.77 -10.38 -8.49
C ASN A 420 -2.94 -9.49 -8.91
N LYS A 421 -3.57 -9.78 -10.05
CA LYS A 421 -4.82 -9.12 -10.49
C LYS A 421 -5.92 -9.20 -9.44
N HIS A 422 -6.04 -10.33 -8.75
CA HIS A 422 -7.03 -10.53 -7.69
C HIS A 422 -6.79 -9.60 -6.49
N VAL A 423 -5.54 -9.47 -6.04
CA VAL A 423 -5.17 -8.56 -4.94
C VAL A 423 -5.39 -7.10 -5.34
N LEU A 424 -5.02 -6.71 -6.56
CA LEU A 424 -5.24 -5.36 -7.09
C LEU A 424 -6.73 -5.00 -7.12
N LEU A 425 -7.58 -5.86 -7.67
CA LEU A 425 -9.03 -5.59 -7.75
C LEU A 425 -9.69 -5.52 -6.36
N ALA A 426 -9.27 -6.37 -5.42
CA ALA A 426 -9.77 -6.31 -4.05
C ALA A 426 -9.39 -4.97 -3.38
N ALA A 427 -8.15 -4.51 -3.59
CA ALA A 427 -7.68 -3.22 -3.11
C ALA A 427 -8.42 -2.04 -3.76
N THR A 428 -8.64 -2.09 -5.07
CA THR A 428 -9.44 -1.07 -5.80
C THR A 428 -10.86 -0.99 -5.27
N ALA A 429 -11.53 -2.13 -5.07
CA ALA A 429 -12.89 -2.18 -4.52
C ALA A 429 -12.96 -1.65 -3.08
N TYR A 430 -11.93 -1.92 -2.25
CA TYR A 430 -11.82 -1.34 -0.92
C TYR A 430 -11.71 0.19 -0.98
N ASN A 431 -10.80 0.71 -1.81
CA ASN A 431 -10.59 2.15 -1.99
C ASN A 431 -11.84 2.86 -2.51
N LEU A 432 -12.54 2.30 -3.50
CA LEU A 432 -13.79 2.86 -4.03
C LEU A 432 -14.89 2.97 -2.97
N LYS A 433 -15.09 1.93 -2.17
CA LYS A 433 -16.10 1.98 -1.11
C LYS A 433 -15.76 3.06 -0.08
N LYS A 434 -14.48 3.21 0.23
CA LYS A 434 -14.00 4.24 1.15
C LYS A 434 -14.15 5.64 0.58
N LEU A 435 -13.79 5.83 -0.68
CA LEU A 435 -13.93 7.06 -1.44
C LEU A 435 -15.38 7.56 -1.47
N LEU A 436 -16.34 6.66 -1.63
CA LEU A 436 -17.77 6.99 -1.64
C LEU A 436 -18.36 7.25 -0.25
N ALA A 437 -17.76 6.69 0.80
CA ALA A 437 -18.13 6.98 2.18
C ALA A 437 -17.47 8.26 2.72
N PHE A 438 -16.36 8.70 2.09
CA PHE A 438 -15.60 9.85 2.53
C PHE A 438 -16.41 11.14 2.37
N LYS A 439 -16.57 11.86 3.47
CA LYS A 439 -17.11 13.22 3.50
C LYS A 439 -15.94 14.14 3.76
N VAL A 440 -15.69 15.07 2.84
CA VAL A 440 -14.70 16.14 3.05
C VAL A 440 -15.13 16.90 4.29
N LYS A 441 -14.27 16.96 5.31
CA LYS A 441 -14.47 17.89 6.42
C LYS A 441 -14.38 19.29 5.83
N LYS A 442 -15.52 19.94 5.61
CA LYS A 442 -15.53 21.38 5.40
C LYS A 442 -14.91 21.96 6.67
N GLU A 443 -13.78 22.66 6.55
CA GLU A 443 -13.35 23.51 7.64
C GLU A 443 -14.53 24.41 8.02
N PRO A 444 -14.83 24.59 9.32
CA PRO A 444 -15.84 25.56 9.70
C PRO A 444 -15.34 26.90 9.18
N ASN A 445 -15.99 27.40 8.13
CA ASN A 445 -15.83 28.78 7.72
C ASN A 445 -16.27 29.60 8.93
N ASN A 446 -15.32 30.03 9.76
CA ASN A 446 -15.50 31.11 10.73
C ASN A 446 -15.61 32.45 9.97
N ALA A 447 -16.37 32.46 8.87
CA ALA A 447 -16.82 33.67 8.23
C ALA A 447 -18.11 34.06 8.94
N THR A 448 -17.97 34.85 10.00
CA THR A 448 -19.08 35.62 10.57
C THR A 448 -19.58 36.56 9.48
N PHE A 449 -20.75 36.26 8.91
CA PHE A 449 -21.48 37.21 8.08
C PHE A 449 -21.98 38.33 8.99
N ILE A 450 -21.24 39.43 9.05
CA ILE A 450 -21.71 40.67 9.67
C ILE A 450 -22.53 41.42 8.60
N PRO A 451 -23.86 41.57 8.76
CA PRO A 451 -24.64 42.38 7.85
C PRO A 451 -24.35 43.86 8.14
N LEU A 452 -23.46 44.47 7.36
CA LEU A 452 -23.17 45.90 7.44
C LEU A 452 -24.35 46.69 6.87
N LYS A 453 -25.24 47.16 7.75
CA LYS A 453 -26.12 48.29 7.48
C LYS A 453 -25.33 49.58 7.74
N ARG A 454 -25.14 50.35 6.66
CA ARG A 454 -24.80 51.78 6.59
C ARG A 454 -23.32 52.18 6.43
N ASP A 455 -23.18 53.10 5.48
CA ASP A 455 -22.16 54.09 5.15
C ASP A 455 -20.76 53.60 4.74
N PHE A 456 -20.59 53.49 3.40
CA PHE A 456 -19.35 53.16 2.68
C PHE A 456 -18.15 54.03 3.07
N ASP A 457 -18.37 55.29 3.46
CA ASP A 457 -17.30 56.23 3.79
C ASP A 457 -16.63 55.92 5.14
N HIS A 458 -17.38 55.39 6.11
CA HIS A 458 -16.80 54.93 7.38
C HIS A 458 -15.95 53.66 7.19
N LEU A 459 -16.34 52.78 6.26
CA LEU A 459 -15.57 51.57 5.95
C LEU A 459 -14.21 51.90 5.32
N ILE A 460 -14.17 52.85 4.39
CA ILE A 460 -12.92 53.28 3.76
C ILE A 460 -11.99 53.92 4.79
N ASN A 461 -12.53 54.75 5.70
CA ASN A 461 -11.72 55.37 6.75
C ASN A 461 -11.24 54.36 7.79
N PHE A 462 -12.05 53.36 8.15
CA PHE A 462 -11.65 52.28 9.06
C PHE A 462 -10.58 51.37 8.43
N ILE A 463 -10.74 51.00 7.15
CA ILE A 463 -9.76 50.21 6.40
C ILE A 463 -8.45 51.00 6.24
N LYS A 464 -8.52 52.31 5.96
CA LYS A 464 -7.33 53.18 5.93
C LYS A 464 -6.62 53.24 7.28
N GLN A 465 -7.34 53.43 8.38
CA GLN A 465 -6.77 53.43 9.73
C GLN A 465 -6.11 52.09 10.10
N GLN A 466 -6.74 50.97 9.75
CA GLN A 466 -6.20 49.62 9.98
C GLN A 466 -4.97 49.34 9.10
N ILE A 467 -4.99 49.78 7.83
CA ILE A 467 -3.83 49.64 6.92
C ILE A 467 -2.66 50.51 7.40
N ASP A 468 -2.90 51.76 7.84
CA ASP A 468 -1.85 52.63 8.39
C ASP A 468 -1.27 52.10 9.71
N PHE A 469 -2.08 51.43 10.54
CA PHE A 469 -1.62 50.76 11.75
C PHE A 469 -0.77 49.52 11.42
N LEU A 470 -1.15 48.75 10.40
CA LEU A 470 -0.44 47.53 9.98
C LEU A 470 0.83 47.81 9.16
N LEU A 471 0.87 48.90 8.38
CA LEU A 471 2.05 49.34 7.62
C LEU A 471 3.21 49.81 8.50
N LYS A 472 2.95 50.17 9.77
CA LYS A 472 3.99 50.48 10.77
C LYS A 472 4.67 49.23 11.35
N SER A 473 4.14 48.04 11.12
CA SER A 473 4.78 46.78 11.51
C SER A 473 5.60 46.24 10.34
N GLU A 474 6.91 46.04 10.53
CA GLU A 474 7.85 45.51 9.53
C GLU A 474 7.59 44.03 9.20
N ARG A 475 6.43 43.71 8.62
CA ARG A 475 6.14 42.37 8.09
C ARG A 475 5.65 42.48 6.66
N ASN A 476 6.31 41.74 5.76
CA ASN A 476 5.88 41.58 4.38
C ASN A 476 4.52 40.87 4.35
N MET A 477 3.45 41.63 4.10
CA MET A 477 2.08 41.10 4.02
C MET A 477 1.49 41.48 2.65
N CYS A 478 0.96 40.48 1.94
CA CYS A 478 0.18 40.69 0.71
C CYS A 478 -1.31 40.65 1.05
N ILE A 479 -2.07 41.68 0.66
CA ILE A 479 -3.52 41.74 0.84
C ILE A 479 -4.18 41.42 -0.50
N LEU A 480 -5.01 40.38 -0.53
CA LEU A 480 -5.71 39.94 -1.74
C LEU A 480 -7.19 40.29 -1.60
N VAL A 481 -7.68 41.17 -2.47
CA VAL A 481 -9.07 41.65 -2.47
C VAL A 481 -9.78 41.05 -3.66
N LYS A 482 -10.77 40.20 -3.40
CA LYS A 482 -11.53 39.50 -4.44
C LYS A 482 -12.89 40.17 -4.64
N SER A 483 -13.16 40.63 -5.86
CA SER A 483 -14.48 41.09 -6.32
C SER A 483 -15.11 40.01 -7.21
N LYS A 484 -16.44 39.90 -7.23
CA LYS A 484 -17.18 38.95 -8.08
C LYS A 484 -16.91 39.10 -9.59
N SER A 485 -16.32 40.21 -10.03
CA SER A 485 -16.07 40.49 -11.46
C SER A 485 -14.59 40.58 -11.86
N ALA A 486 -13.62 40.54 -10.94
CA ALA A 486 -12.19 40.46 -11.27
C ALA A 486 -11.32 40.14 -10.04
N ASN A 487 -10.21 39.43 -10.26
CA ASN A 487 -9.15 39.26 -9.27
C ASN A 487 -8.17 40.44 -9.36
N TYR A 488 -7.89 41.13 -8.26
CA TYR A 488 -6.82 42.12 -8.19
C TYR A 488 -5.73 41.62 -7.23
N PHE A 489 -4.47 41.79 -7.66
CA PHE A 489 -3.28 41.49 -6.86
C PHE A 489 -2.62 42.79 -6.43
N LEU A 490 -2.30 42.93 -5.15
CA LEU A 490 -1.34 43.91 -4.65
C LEU A 490 -0.12 43.15 -4.14
N THR A 491 0.96 43.18 -4.92
CA THR A 491 2.27 42.66 -4.51
C THR A 491 3.21 43.83 -4.25
N LYS A 492 4.00 43.76 -3.17
CA LYS A 492 5.12 44.66 -2.93
C LYS A 492 6.33 44.10 -3.68
N GLY A 493 6.78 44.80 -4.73
CA GLY A 493 8.06 44.58 -5.39
C GLY A 493 9.16 45.37 -4.68
N CYS A 494 10.31 44.72 -4.43
CA CYS A 494 11.46 45.34 -3.78
C CYS A 494 12.19 46.29 -4.76
N ALA A 495 12.60 47.44 -4.22
CA ALA A 495 13.66 48.34 -4.70
C ALA A 495 13.67 48.79 -6.18
N THR A 496 13.10 49.96 -6.45
CA THR A 496 13.75 51.15 -7.06
C THR A 496 12.66 52.11 -7.53
N GLY A 497 12.81 53.39 -7.20
CA GLY A 497 11.73 54.37 -7.25
C GLY A 497 11.08 54.54 -8.62
N THR A 498 9.75 54.49 -8.66
CA THR A 498 8.88 55.25 -9.58
C THR A 498 7.43 55.11 -9.10
N SER A 499 6.66 56.19 -9.18
CA SER A 499 5.30 56.35 -8.65
C SER A 499 4.27 55.45 -9.35
N CYS A 500 3.54 54.61 -8.61
CA CYS A 500 2.35 53.92 -9.14
C CYS A 500 1.09 54.77 -8.90
N ALA A 501 0.58 55.38 -9.97
CA ALA A 501 -0.66 56.15 -9.97
C ALA A 501 -1.90 55.23 -9.93
N LEU A 502 -2.84 55.52 -9.02
CA LEU A 502 -4.19 54.95 -8.98
C LEU A 502 -5.04 55.56 -10.11
N LYS A 503 -5.37 54.79 -11.16
CA LYS A 503 -6.43 55.18 -12.12
C LYS A 503 -7.78 54.64 -11.64
N LYS A 504 -8.71 55.55 -11.35
CA LYS A 504 -10.14 55.30 -11.09
C LYS A 504 -10.82 54.77 -12.37
N TYR A 505 -11.52 53.65 -12.27
CA TYR A 505 -12.68 53.35 -13.12
C TYR A 505 -13.84 52.94 -12.22
N PHE A 506 -14.84 53.82 -12.12
CA PHE A 506 -16.13 53.54 -11.49
C PHE A 506 -17.10 53.05 -12.57
N SER A 507 -17.80 51.96 -12.28
CA SER A 507 -19.13 51.72 -12.85
C SER A 507 -19.96 50.98 -11.80
N ASP A 508 -21.13 51.52 -11.52
CA ASP A 508 -22.08 51.10 -10.49
C ASP A 508 -22.49 49.63 -10.63
N LYS A 509 -22.22 48.84 -9.58
CA LYS A 509 -23.09 47.78 -9.03
C LYS A 509 -22.37 47.06 -7.88
N CYS A 510 -23.14 46.77 -6.82
CA CYS A 510 -22.74 46.21 -5.53
C CYS A 510 -21.55 45.23 -5.56
N VAL A 511 -20.48 45.56 -4.84
CA VAL A 511 -19.32 44.67 -4.62
C VAL A 511 -19.36 44.15 -3.18
N LEU A 512 -19.46 42.84 -3.02
CA LEU A 512 -19.26 42.13 -1.76
C LEU A 512 -17.75 41.90 -1.59
N PHE A 513 -17.15 42.40 -0.51
CA PHE A 513 -15.73 42.18 -0.22
C PHE A 513 -15.55 41.00 0.74
N THR A 514 -14.63 40.09 0.40
CA THR A 514 -14.16 39.04 1.30
C THR A 514 -12.68 39.26 1.56
N LEU A 515 -12.30 39.53 2.81
CA LEU A 515 -10.90 39.70 3.23
C LEU A 515 -10.33 38.33 3.64
N PHE A 516 -9.20 37.93 3.07
CA PHE A 516 -8.42 36.78 3.54
C PHE A 516 -7.11 37.28 4.16
N LEU A 517 -6.88 36.96 5.44
CA LEU A 517 -5.59 37.12 6.10
C LEU A 517 -4.85 35.79 6.02
N PHE A 518 -3.78 35.72 5.24
CA PHE A 518 -2.83 34.61 5.29
C PHE A 518 -1.64 35.01 6.15
N GLY A 519 -1.49 34.36 7.31
CA GLY A 519 -0.25 34.42 8.07
C GLY A 519 0.73 33.40 7.51
N SER A 520 1.83 33.85 6.93
CA SER A 520 2.99 32.98 6.69
C SER A 520 3.76 32.82 8.00
N ALA A 521 3.74 31.62 8.58
CA ALA A 521 4.72 31.23 9.58
C ALA A 521 6.00 30.82 8.84
N ALA A 522 7.10 31.49 9.19
CA ALA A 522 8.46 31.08 8.82
C ALA A 522 8.87 29.81 9.56
#